data_AF-A0A9D1U1L1-F1
#
_entry.id   AF-A0A9D1U1L1-F1
#
_cell.length_a   1.000
_cell.length_b   1.000
_cell.length_c   1.000
_cell.angle_alpha   90.00
_cell.angle_beta   90.00
_cell.angle_gamma   90.00
#
_symmetry.space_group_name_H-M   'P 1'
#
loop_
_entity.id
_entity.type
_entity.pdbx_description
1 polymer ?
#
loop_
_entity_poly.entity_id
_entity_poly.type
_entity_poly.pdbx_seq_one_letter_code
_entity_poly.pdbx_strand_id
1 'polypeptide(L)'
;MKIIGCVLILLTSGLTGLFLSHRLYEKVRFWEEWLTFLRQTETQIRFGARPLEEIFGDYRGGFLPARYCAGAMERGLSFHSAWEQGLKPFPLQEDEKALLQKWGDELGGSDTQGQMVLCSAMRAEAEERKTKARKEAVEKSRMIRTLSLCAGAAVILLLL
;
A
#
# COMPACT_ATOMS: atom_id res chain seq x y z
N MET A 1 41.51 7.61 -17.19
CA MET A 1 40.22 8.35 -17.09
C MET A 1 39.04 7.61 -17.71
N LYS A 2 39.15 6.98 -18.89
CA LYS A 2 38.04 6.25 -19.56
C LYS A 2 37.38 5.14 -18.71
N ILE A 3 38.19 4.31 -18.05
CA ILE A 3 37.69 3.19 -17.20
C ILE A 3 36.85 3.69 -16.03
N ILE A 4 37.27 4.78 -15.38
CA ILE A 4 36.54 5.39 -14.25
C ILE A 4 35.17 5.89 -14.70
N GLY A 5 35.09 6.50 -15.89
CA GLY A 5 33.82 6.92 -16.50
C GLY A 5 32.87 5.74 -16.75
N CYS A 6 33.37 4.64 -17.34
CA CYS A 6 32.56 3.44 -17.59
C CYS A 6 32.02 2.83 -16.29
N VAL A 7 32.85 2.76 -15.24
CA VAL A 7 32.43 2.25 -13.93
C VAL A 7 31.35 3.12 -13.30
N LEU A 8 31.48 4.45 -13.36
CA LEU A 8 30.47 5.38 -12.86
C LEU A 8 29.12 5.24 -13.59
N ILE A 9 29.15 5.03 -14.91
CA ILE A 9 27.92 4.85 -15.71
C ILE A 9 27.20 3.56 -15.32
N LEU A 10 27.93 2.45 -15.13
CA LEU A 10 27.33 1.18 -14.69
C LEU A 10 26.75 1.26 -13.28
N LEU A 11 27.44 1.96 -12.38
CA LEU A 11 26.96 2.14 -11.00
C LEU A 11 25.69 3.00 -10.97
N THR A 12 25.66 4.12 -11.68
CA THR A 12 24.50 5.01 -11.71
C THR A 12 23.29 4.35 -12.38
N SER A 13 23.49 3.61 -13.48
CA SER A 13 22.40 2.88 -14.15
C SER A 13 21.86 1.73 -13.28
N GLY A 14 22.75 0.98 -12.62
CA GLY A 14 22.37 -0.07 -11.69
C GLY A 14 21.59 0.45 -10.49
N LEU A 15 22.05 1.53 -9.86
CA LEU A 15 21.38 2.18 -8.73
C LEU A 15 20.00 2.71 -9.12
N THR A 16 19.89 3.32 -10.30
CA THR A 16 18.61 3.80 -10.84
C THR A 16 17.62 2.64 -11.01
N GLY A 17 18.08 1.52 -11.58
CA GLY A 17 17.26 0.32 -11.73
C GLY A 17 16.78 -0.24 -10.38
N LEU A 18 17.65 -0.28 -9.36
CA LEU A 18 17.28 -0.73 -8.02
C LEU A 18 16.23 0.19 -7.37
N PHE A 19 16.42 1.51 -7.48
CA PHE A 19 15.50 2.50 -6.91
C PHE A 19 14.09 2.41 -7.53
N LEU A 20 14.00 2.37 -8.87
CA LEU A 20 12.72 2.23 -9.57
C LEU A 20 12.04 0.90 -9.23
N SER A 21 12.82 -0.18 -9.13
CA SER A 21 12.31 -1.49 -8.75
C SER A 21 11.75 -1.53 -7.33
N HIS A 22 12.34 -0.80 -6.38
CA HIS A 22 11.85 -0.78 -5.00
C HIS A 22 10.46 -0.15 -4.90
N ARG A 23 10.19 0.89 -5.68
CA ARG A 23 8.89 1.58 -5.71
C ARG A 23 7.72 0.66 -6.09
N LEU A 24 7.98 -0.39 -6.88
CA LEU A 24 6.96 -1.38 -7.25
C LEU A 24 6.42 -2.16 -6.04
N TYR A 25 7.19 -2.26 -4.95
CA TYR A 25 6.78 -2.94 -3.73
C TYR A 25 5.91 -2.06 -2.81
N GLU A 26 5.74 -0.77 -3.09
CA GLU A 26 4.85 0.10 -2.31
C GLU A 26 3.42 -0.44 -2.29
N LYS A 27 2.95 -0.98 -3.42
CA LYS A 27 1.62 -1.59 -3.52
C LYS A 27 1.49 -2.86 -2.68
N VAL A 28 2.54 -3.67 -2.61
CA VAL A 28 2.59 -4.87 -1.75
C VAL A 28 2.51 -4.45 -0.29
N ARG A 29 3.32 -3.47 0.10
CA ARG A 29 3.35 -2.93 1.47
C ARG A 29 1.99 -2.34 1.86
N PHE A 30 1.32 -1.63 0.95
CA PHE A 30 -0.02 -1.10 1.17
C PHE A 30 -1.01 -2.21 1.57
N TRP A 31 -1.03 -3.34 0.85
CA TRP A 31 -1.90 -4.46 1.17
C TRP A 31 -1.50 -5.19 2.46
N GLU A 32 -0.21 -5.27 2.77
CA GLU A 32 0.29 -5.81 4.05
C GLU A 32 -0.14 -4.95 5.25
N GLU A 33 -0.04 -3.64 5.11
CA GLU A 33 -0.48 -2.67 6.11
C GLU A 33 -2.01 -2.74 6.28
N TRP A 34 -2.77 -2.86 5.18
CA TRP A 34 -4.22 -3.06 5.22
C TRP A 34 -4.62 -4.35 5.94
N LEU A 35 -3.97 -5.48 5.65
CA LEU A 35 -4.22 -6.75 6.34
C LEU A 35 -3.91 -6.66 7.84
N THR A 36 -2.83 -5.96 8.19
CA THR A 36 -2.46 -5.72 9.59
C THR A 36 -3.51 -4.87 10.29
N PHE A 37 -3.96 -3.80 9.63
CA PHE A 37 -5.03 -2.94 10.11
C PHE A 37 -6.33 -3.71 10.32
N LEU A 38 -6.77 -4.52 9.33
CA LEU A 38 -7.97 -5.36 9.46
C LEU A 38 -7.91 -6.27 10.69
N ARG A 39 -6.77 -6.92 10.95
CA ARG A 39 -6.61 -7.79 12.13
C ARG A 39 -6.69 -7.01 13.45
N GLN A 40 -6.11 -5.81 13.48
CA GLN A 40 -6.17 -4.94 14.66
C GLN A 40 -7.61 -4.50 14.92
N THR A 41 -8.30 -4.04 13.88
CA THR A 41 -9.71 -3.60 13.97
C THR A 41 -10.63 -4.77 14.33
N GLU A 42 -10.45 -5.95 13.75
CA GLU A 42 -11.19 -7.18 14.09
C GLU A 42 -11.02 -7.55 15.57
N THR A 43 -9.81 -7.42 16.10
CA THR A 43 -9.52 -7.67 17.52
C THR A 43 -10.24 -6.66 18.41
N GLN A 44 -10.20 -5.37 18.04
CA GLN A 44 -10.86 -4.31 18.79
C GLN A 44 -12.39 -4.41 18.72
N ILE A 45 -12.98 -4.83 17.59
CA ILE A 45 -14.43 -5.05 17.46
C ILE A 45 -14.88 -6.26 18.29
N ARG A 46 -14.08 -7.34 18.27
CA ARG A 46 -14.42 -8.58 18.98
C ARG A 46 -14.35 -8.43 20.49
N PHE A 47 -13.39 -7.67 21.00
CA PHE A 47 -13.10 -7.57 22.44
C PHE A 47 -13.37 -6.19 23.04
N GLY A 48 -13.65 -5.18 22.22
CA GLY A 48 -13.79 -3.79 22.64
C GLY A 48 -15.24 -3.33 22.66
N ALA A 49 -15.62 -2.68 23.76
CA ALA A 49 -16.81 -1.85 23.87
C ALA A 49 -16.53 -0.38 23.49
N ARG A 50 -15.40 -0.10 22.81
CA ARG A 50 -14.93 1.25 22.50
C ARG A 50 -15.55 1.76 21.20
N PRO A 51 -16.00 3.02 21.13
CA PRO A 51 -16.43 3.65 19.89
C PRO A 51 -15.34 3.60 18.81
N LEU A 52 -15.74 3.53 17.53
CA LEU A 52 -14.81 3.56 16.39
C LEU A 52 -13.90 4.80 16.41
N GLU A 53 -14.42 5.93 16.88
CA GLU A 53 -13.67 7.18 17.04
C GLU A 53 -12.44 7.02 17.92
N GLU A 54 -12.57 6.27 19.02
CA GLU A 54 -11.45 5.99 19.92
C GLU A 54 -10.44 5.02 19.29
N ILE A 55 -10.93 4.01 18.56
CA ILE A 55 -10.08 3.03 17.87
C ILE A 55 -9.19 3.72 16.83
N PHE A 56 -9.77 4.65 16.06
CA PHE A 56 -9.04 5.38 15.02
C PHE A 56 -8.18 6.53 15.59
N GLY A 57 -8.64 7.25 16.62
CA GLY A 57 -7.85 8.30 17.27
C GLY A 57 -6.56 7.77 17.91
N ASP A 58 -6.61 6.57 18.48
CA ASP A 58 -5.45 5.88 19.04
C ASP A 58 -4.64 5.10 18.00
N TYR A 59 -5.06 5.08 16.73
CA TYR A 59 -4.38 4.32 15.71
C TYR A 59 -2.96 4.88 15.44
N ARG A 60 -1.96 4.05 15.70
CA ARG A 60 -0.53 4.34 15.44
C ARG A 60 0.11 3.33 14.49
N GLY A 61 -0.70 2.50 13.81
CA GLY A 61 -0.21 1.49 12.89
C GLY A 61 0.25 2.06 11.54
N GLY A 62 0.83 1.18 10.71
CA GLY A 62 1.44 1.55 9.44
C GLY A 62 0.46 1.93 8.33
N PHE A 63 -0.83 1.56 8.45
CA PHE A 63 -1.81 1.81 7.40
C PHE A 63 -2.19 3.29 7.33
N LEU A 64 -1.52 3.99 6.41
CA LEU A 64 -1.63 5.44 6.30
C LEU A 64 -3.08 5.93 6.08
N PRO A 65 -3.95 5.30 5.25
CA PRO A 65 -5.32 5.78 5.10
C PRO A 65 -6.10 5.87 6.42
N ALA A 66 -5.89 4.94 7.35
CA ALA A 66 -6.51 5.02 8.67
C ALA A 66 -5.98 6.21 9.49
N ARG A 67 -4.69 6.57 9.36
CA ARG A 67 -4.13 7.76 10.00
C ARG A 67 -4.68 9.06 9.40
N TYR A 68 -4.84 9.12 8.07
CA TYR A 68 -5.48 10.26 7.41
C TYR A 68 -6.95 10.39 7.81
N CYS A 69 -7.67 9.27 7.93
CA CYS A 69 -9.03 9.23 8.46
C CYS A 69 -9.07 9.79 9.89
N ALA A 70 -8.22 9.31 10.79
CA ALA A 70 -8.15 9.81 12.17
C ALA A 70 -7.94 11.34 12.23
N GLY A 71 -6.97 11.87 11.49
CA GLY A 71 -6.73 13.33 11.44
C GLY A 71 -7.85 14.13 10.76
N ALA A 72 -8.69 13.51 9.94
CA ALA A 72 -9.90 14.13 9.40
C ALA A 72 -11.05 14.11 10.42
N MET A 73 -11.19 13.04 11.20
CA MET A 73 -12.16 12.96 12.30
C MET A 73 -11.85 13.97 13.40
N GLU A 74 -10.57 14.16 13.75
CA GLU A 74 -10.13 15.20 14.70
C GLU A 74 -10.52 16.62 14.26
N ARG A 75 -10.68 16.84 12.95
CA ARG A 75 -11.15 18.10 12.36
C ARG A 75 -12.68 18.21 12.30
N GLY A 76 -13.41 17.25 12.88
CA GLY A 76 -14.87 17.25 12.98
C GLY A 76 -15.60 16.57 11.81
N LEU A 77 -14.91 15.85 10.92
CA LEU A 77 -15.59 15.06 9.89
C LEU A 77 -16.21 13.80 10.49
N SER A 78 -17.35 13.37 9.95
CA SER A 78 -17.90 12.04 10.25
C SER A 78 -16.94 10.94 9.80
N PHE A 79 -17.00 9.77 10.42
CA PHE A 79 -16.16 8.62 10.08
C PHE A 79 -16.18 8.30 8.57
N HIS A 80 -17.37 8.22 7.96
CA HIS A 80 -17.50 7.87 6.55
C HIS A 80 -16.84 8.92 5.64
N SER A 81 -17.05 10.22 5.87
CA SER A 81 -16.40 11.29 5.10
C SER A 81 -14.90 11.35 5.34
N ALA A 82 -14.46 11.11 6.57
CA ALA A 82 -13.04 11.04 6.93
C ALA A 82 -12.34 9.85 6.28
N TRP A 83 -13.00 8.69 6.23
CA TRP A 83 -12.49 7.48 5.59
C TRP A 83 -12.33 7.68 4.08
N GLU A 84 -13.37 8.20 3.42
CA GLU A 84 -13.31 8.52 2.00
C GLU A 84 -12.18 9.52 1.71
N GLN A 85 -12.06 10.58 2.53
CA GLN A 85 -10.98 11.56 2.40
C GLN A 85 -9.60 10.93 2.63
N GLY A 86 -9.48 9.99 3.58
CA GLY A 86 -8.24 9.28 3.89
C GLY A 86 -7.74 8.38 2.76
N LEU A 87 -8.62 7.90 1.89
CA LEU A 87 -8.26 7.07 0.73
C LEU A 87 -7.79 7.90 -0.48
N LYS A 88 -8.24 9.16 -0.62
CA LYS A 88 -7.95 10.02 -1.80
C LYS A 88 -6.46 10.21 -2.14
N PRO A 89 -5.53 10.32 -1.17
CA PRO A 89 -4.11 10.51 -1.48
C PRO A 89 -3.42 9.28 -2.09
N PHE A 90 -4.07 8.11 -2.09
CA PHE A 90 -3.45 6.85 -2.46
C PHE A 90 -3.79 6.45 -3.90
N PRO A 91 -2.82 5.97 -4.70
CA PRO A 91 -3.05 5.51 -6.07
C PRO A 91 -3.74 4.14 -6.06
N LEU A 92 -5.05 4.17 -5.88
CA LEU A 92 -5.94 3.01 -5.90
C LEU A 92 -6.62 2.89 -7.27
N GLN A 93 -6.71 1.67 -7.77
CA GLN A 93 -7.59 1.33 -8.89
C GLN A 93 -9.05 1.42 -8.42
N GLU A 94 -9.98 1.55 -9.36
CA GLU A 94 -11.39 1.78 -9.03
C GLU A 94 -11.98 0.63 -8.20
N ASP A 95 -11.60 -0.60 -8.51
CA ASP A 95 -12.01 -1.80 -7.78
C ASP A 95 -11.39 -1.88 -6.38
N GLU A 96 -10.13 -1.45 -6.22
CA GLU A 96 -9.46 -1.37 -4.91
C GLU A 96 -10.10 -0.30 -4.02
N LYS A 97 -10.43 0.85 -4.61
CA LYS A 97 -11.13 1.93 -3.92
C LYS A 97 -12.53 1.47 -3.49
N ALA A 98 -13.28 0.83 -4.38
CA ALA A 98 -14.59 0.28 -4.06
C ALA A 98 -14.53 -0.75 -2.92
N LEU A 99 -13.51 -1.60 -2.91
CA LEU A 99 -13.29 -2.57 -1.83
C LEU A 99 -13.10 -1.88 -0.47
N LEU A 100 -12.21 -0.90 -0.41
CA LEU A 100 -11.89 -0.19 0.83
C LEU A 100 -13.05 0.70 1.28
N GLN A 101 -13.79 1.31 0.36
CA GLN A 101 -15.00 2.07 0.64
C GLN A 101 -16.08 1.15 1.23
N LYS A 102 -16.35 0.01 0.59
CA LYS A 102 -17.32 -0.98 1.08
C LYS A 102 -17.03 -1.38 2.52
N TRP A 103 -15.76 -1.62 2.88
CA TRP A 103 -15.41 -1.93 4.26
C TRP A 103 -15.77 -0.78 5.22
N GLY A 104 -15.46 0.47 4.86
CA GLY A 104 -15.79 1.63 5.71
C GLY A 104 -17.29 1.87 5.83
N ASP A 105 -18.06 1.62 4.78
CA ASP A 105 -19.51 1.85 4.76
C ASP A 105 -20.27 0.82 5.60
N GLU A 106 -19.80 -0.43 5.58
CA GLU A 106 -20.39 -1.52 6.36
C GLU A 106 -19.87 -1.54 7.81
N LEU A 107 -18.77 -0.83 8.10
CA LEU A 107 -18.23 -0.67 9.45
C LEU A 107 -19.14 0.24 10.29
N GLY A 108 -19.85 -0.35 11.24
CA GLY A 108 -20.78 0.35 12.13
C GLY A 108 -22.26 0.16 11.80
N GLY A 109 -22.59 -0.50 10.68
CA GLY A 109 -23.97 -0.82 10.29
C GLY A 109 -24.45 -2.23 10.63
N SER A 110 -23.54 -3.16 10.92
CA SER A 110 -23.84 -4.58 11.19
C SER A 110 -23.51 -4.99 12.63
N ASP A 111 -24.15 -6.08 13.09
CA ASP A 111 -23.82 -6.72 14.36
C ASP A 111 -22.39 -7.28 14.36
N THR A 112 -21.84 -7.61 15.53
CA THR A 112 -20.46 -8.09 15.65
C THR A 112 -20.20 -9.26 14.71
N GLN A 113 -21.15 -10.18 14.54
CA GLN A 113 -20.99 -11.34 13.66
C GLN A 113 -20.92 -10.96 12.18
N GLY A 114 -21.74 -10.01 11.71
CA GLY A 114 -21.65 -9.45 10.37
C GLY A 114 -20.31 -8.76 10.11
N GLN A 115 -19.82 -7.96 11.06
CA GLN A 115 -18.51 -7.28 10.95
C GLN A 115 -17.35 -8.27 10.87
N MET A 116 -17.43 -9.40 11.58
CA MET A 116 -16.44 -10.47 11.51
C MET A 116 -16.41 -11.16 10.14
N VAL A 117 -17.59 -11.43 9.55
CA VAL A 117 -17.70 -11.99 8.20
C VAL A 117 -17.13 -11.02 7.16
N LEU A 118 -17.46 -9.74 7.27
CA LEU A 118 -16.92 -8.69 6.43
C LEU A 118 -15.39 -8.63 6.52
N CYS A 119 -14.81 -8.58 7.73
CA CYS A 119 -13.36 -8.54 7.90
C CYS A 119 -12.67 -9.79 7.31
N SER A 120 -13.28 -10.97 7.45
CA SER A 120 -12.76 -12.21 6.84
C SER A 120 -12.76 -12.14 5.31
N ALA A 121 -13.86 -11.69 4.70
CA ALA A 121 -13.96 -11.52 3.25
C ALA A 121 -12.94 -10.51 2.72
N MET A 122 -12.82 -9.36 3.40
CA MET A 122 -11.84 -8.32 3.03
C MET A 122 -10.40 -8.80 3.16
N ARG A 123 -10.09 -9.64 4.17
CA ARG A 123 -8.76 -10.26 4.31
C ARG A 123 -8.45 -11.21 3.16
N ALA A 124 -9.42 -12.04 2.73
CA ALA A 124 -9.22 -12.95 1.61
C ALA A 124 -8.92 -12.19 0.31
N GLU A 125 -9.70 -11.15 0.00
CA GLU A 125 -9.47 -10.34 -1.20
C GLU A 125 -8.14 -9.56 -1.14
N ALA A 126 -7.81 -9.00 0.03
CA ALA A 126 -6.54 -8.32 0.23
C ALA A 126 -5.32 -9.25 0.08
N GLU A 127 -5.41 -10.51 0.51
CA GLU A 127 -4.33 -11.50 0.31
C GLU A 127 -4.13 -11.86 -1.16
N GLU A 128 -5.22 -12.01 -1.93
CA GLU A 128 -5.14 -12.22 -3.37
C GLU A 128 -4.48 -11.02 -4.07
N ARG A 129 -4.93 -9.80 -3.74
CA ARG A 129 -4.38 -8.56 -4.29
C ARG A 129 -2.91 -8.36 -3.90
N LYS A 130 -2.52 -8.65 -2.65
CA LYS A 130 -1.12 -8.66 -2.22
C LYS A 130 -0.28 -9.62 -3.04
N THR A 131 -0.78 -10.84 -3.25
CA THR A 131 -0.09 -11.88 -4.02
C THR A 131 0.09 -11.46 -5.47
N LYS A 132 -0.95 -10.89 -6.10
CA LYS A 132 -0.89 -10.34 -7.45
C LYS A 132 0.11 -9.19 -7.55
N ALA A 133 0.02 -8.19 -6.66
CA ALA A 133 0.95 -7.07 -6.62
C ALA A 133 2.40 -7.53 -6.44
N ARG A 134 2.64 -8.57 -5.63
CA ARG A 134 3.97 -9.14 -5.44
C ARG A 134 4.51 -9.83 -6.69
N LYS A 135 3.67 -10.59 -7.40
CA LYS A 135 4.05 -11.20 -8.69
C LYS A 135 4.44 -10.12 -9.70
N GLU A 136 3.59 -9.10 -9.87
CA GLU A 136 3.87 -7.98 -10.77
C GLU A 136 5.14 -7.22 -10.39
N ALA A 137 5.36 -6.96 -9.10
CA ALA A 137 6.55 -6.26 -8.62
C ALA A 137 7.83 -7.06 -8.93
N VAL A 138 7.81 -8.38 -8.75
CA VAL A 138 8.95 -9.25 -9.08
C VAL A 138 9.24 -9.25 -10.57
N GLU A 139 8.22 -9.39 -11.42
CA GLU A 139 8.38 -9.40 -12.88
C GLU A 139 8.89 -8.05 -13.40
N LYS A 140 8.22 -6.95 -13.03
CA LYS A 140 8.60 -5.60 -13.44
C LYS A 140 9.97 -5.21 -12.90
N SER A 141 10.32 -5.61 -11.67
CA SER A 141 11.66 -5.34 -11.09
C SER A 141 12.78 -6.02 -11.87
N ARG A 142 12.58 -7.27 -12.33
CA ARG A 142 13.54 -7.96 -13.19
C ARG A 142 13.71 -7.22 -14.51
N MET A 143 12.60 -6.81 -15.14
CA MET A 143 12.63 -6.08 -16.41
C MET A 143 13.36 -4.73 -16.28
N ILE A 144 13.03 -3.92 -15.28
CA ILE A 144 13.64 -2.59 -15.05
C ILE A 144 15.15 -2.71 -14.82
N ARG A 145 15.57 -3.69 -14.01
CA ARG A 145 17.00 -3.92 -13.75
C ARG A 145 17.75 -4.28 -15.02
N THR A 146 17.22 -5.20 -15.83
CA THR A 146 17.84 -5.59 -17.09
C THR A 146 17.91 -4.42 -18.07
N LEU A 147 16.81 -3.66 -18.20
CA LEU A 147 16.77 -2.49 -19.08
C LEU A 147 17.78 -1.41 -18.67
N SER A 148 17.93 -1.17 -17.37
CA SER A 148 18.87 -0.19 -16.83
C SER A 148 20.33 -0.59 -17.10
N LEU A 149 20.66 -1.88 -16.98
CA LEU A 149 21.98 -2.41 -17.32
C LEU A 149 22.26 -2.30 -18.82
N CYS A 150 21.31 -2.69 -19.67
CA CYS A 150 21.44 -2.56 -21.13
C CYS A 150 21.63 -1.09 -21.56
N ALA A 151 20.87 -0.17 -20.97
CA ALA A 151 21.01 1.26 -21.24
C ALA A 151 22.40 1.78 -20.83
N GLY A 152 22.90 1.39 -19.65
CA GLY A 152 24.25 1.74 -19.21
C GLY A 152 25.33 1.20 -20.15
N ALA A 153 25.21 -0.05 -20.58
CA ALA A 153 26.13 -0.66 -21.54
C ALA A 153 26.11 0.06 -22.91
N ALA A 154 24.93 0.41 -23.41
CA ALA A 154 24.78 1.17 -24.66
C ALA A 154 25.47 2.54 -24.59
N VAL A 155 25.32 3.27 -23.47
CA VAL A 155 26.00 4.56 -23.25
C VAL A 155 27.52 4.37 -23.24
N ILE A 156 28.02 3.32 -22.59
CA ILE A 156 29.46 3.01 -22.62
C ILE A 156 29.96 2.75 -24.05
N LEU A 157 29.21 1.99 -24.85
CA LEU A 157 29.56 1.72 -26.24
C LEU A 157 29.58 2.98 -27.11
N LEU A 158 28.68 3.94 -26.86
CA LEU A 158 28.65 5.22 -27.57
C LEU A 158 29.80 6.17 -27.18
N LEU A 159 30.33 6.04 -25.97
CA LEU A 159 31.42 6.87 -25.44
C LEU A 159 32.82 6.29 -25.68
N LEU A 160 32.89 5.03 -26.12
CA LEU A 160 34.16 4.32 -26.38
C LEU A 160 34.81 4.82 -27.67
#